data_AF-A0A538FMU6-F1
#
_entry.id   AF-A0A538FMU6-F1
#
_cell.length_a   1.000
_cell.length_b   1.000
_cell.length_c   1.000
_cell.angle_alpha   90.00
_cell.angle_beta   90.00
_cell.angle_gamma   90.00
#
_symmetry.space_group_name_H-M   'P 1'
#
loop_
_entity.id
_entity.type
_entity.pdbx_description
1 polymer ?
#
loop_
_entity_poly.entity_id
_entity_poly.type
_entity_poly.pdbx_seq_one_letter_code
_entity_poly.pdbx_strand_id
1 'polypeptide(L)'
;MQCEEIAELLPQVVDGLETADHPLIRHVESCLRCQAELAQYRRLLRVLHQLRTEVIEPAPGLVTEILAELGEAGERGAIRSLLSGRRVAYLGGLAVAAGAAGAAGAIVLATRSRRSARLAS
;
A
#
# COMPACT_ATOMS: atom_id res chain seq x y z
N MET A 1 16.11 8.98 30.57
CA MET A 1 15.56 9.74 29.44
C MET A 1 15.89 11.19 29.62
N GLN A 2 16.47 11.80 28.60
CA GLN A 2 16.89 13.19 28.59
C GLN A 2 15.79 14.06 27.97
N CYS A 3 15.80 15.37 28.26
CA CYS A 3 14.79 16.28 27.71
C CYS A 3 14.86 16.33 26.18
N GLU A 4 16.08 16.27 25.64
CA GLU A 4 16.38 16.30 24.21
C GLU A 4 15.72 15.14 23.46
N GLU A 5 15.79 13.92 24.02
CA GLU A 5 15.14 12.72 23.46
C GLU A 5 13.61 12.86 23.43
N ILE A 6 13.03 13.51 24.45
CA ILE A 6 11.59 13.70 24.54
C ILE A 6 11.11 14.79 23.59
N ALA A 7 11.88 15.87 23.44
CA ALA A 7 11.53 17.00 22.58
C ALA A 7 11.26 16.56 21.13
N GLU A 8 11.97 15.55 20.64
CA GLU A 8 11.78 14.95 19.31
C GLU A 8 10.47 14.14 19.20
N LEU A 9 9.97 13.61 20.32
CA LEU A 9 8.77 12.79 20.39
C LEU A 9 7.50 13.61 20.70
N LEU A 10 7.63 14.79 21.31
CA LEU A 10 6.49 15.66 21.68
C LEU A 10 5.52 15.98 20.51
N PRO A 11 5.96 16.23 19.27
CA PRO A 11 5.04 16.50 18.16
C PRO A 11 4.08 15.35 17.86
N GLN A 12 4.47 14.10 18.14
CA GLN A 12 3.67 12.91 17.87
C GLN A 12 2.56 12.70 18.90
N VAL A 13 2.71 13.30 20.08
CA VAL A 13 1.81 13.13 21.26
C VAL A 13 1.14 14.44 21.67
N VAL A 14 1.21 15.46 20.82
CA VAL A 14 0.70 16.81 21.10
C VAL A 14 -0.82 16.84 21.31
N ASP A 15 -1.55 16.02 20.56
CA ASP A 15 -3.01 15.89 20.60
C ASP A 15 -3.49 15.02 21.78
N GLY A 16 -2.60 14.27 22.40
CA GLY A 16 -2.91 13.41 23.53
C GLY A 16 -1.74 12.53 23.94
N LEU A 17 -1.59 12.31 25.24
CA LEU A 17 -0.58 11.40 25.81
C LEU A 17 -1.10 9.95 25.95
N GLU A 18 -2.34 9.68 25.52
CA GLU A 18 -3.03 8.39 25.73
C GLU A 18 -2.36 7.24 24.98
N THR A 19 -1.76 7.51 23.83
CA THR A 19 -1.03 6.53 23.01
C THR A 19 0.49 6.59 23.22
N ALA A 20 0.96 7.43 24.14
CA ALA A 20 2.38 7.62 24.41
C ALA A 20 2.93 6.55 25.34
N ASP A 21 4.22 6.25 25.21
CA ASP A 21 4.89 5.32 26.11
C ASP A 21 4.92 5.86 27.55
N HIS A 22 4.72 4.98 28.54
CA HIS A 22 4.71 5.35 29.97
C HIS A 22 5.93 6.15 30.45
N PRO A 23 7.18 5.88 30.02
CA PRO A 23 8.33 6.69 30.40
C PRO A 23 8.17 8.15 29.95
N LEU A 24 7.66 8.39 28.74
CA LEU A 24 7.46 9.72 28.18
C LEU A 24 6.44 10.49 29.01
N ILE A 25 5.31 9.84 29.31
CA ILE A 25 4.25 10.42 30.15
C ILE A 25 4.84 10.86 31.50
N ARG A 26 5.54 9.95 32.20
CA ARG A 26 6.12 10.23 33.52
C ARG A 26 7.10 11.40 33.50
N HIS A 27 7.93 11.49 32.46
CA HIS A 27 8.88 12.59 32.34
C HIS A 27 8.15 13.92 32.06
N VAL A 28 7.20 13.94 31.13
CA VAL A 28 6.40 15.15 30.85
C VAL A 28 5.65 15.59 32.09
N GLU A 29 5.10 14.67 32.89
CA GLU A 29 4.41 15.01 34.15
C GLU A 29 5.34 15.58 35.23
N SER A 30 6.63 15.25 35.21
CA SER A 30 7.60 15.66 36.24
C SER A 30 8.55 16.79 35.81
N CYS A 31 8.66 17.09 34.51
CA CYS A 31 9.62 18.06 33.97
C CYS A 31 8.93 19.30 33.38
N LEU A 32 9.10 20.46 34.04
CA LEU A 32 8.50 21.73 33.61
C LEU A 32 8.95 22.20 32.22
N ARG A 33 10.18 21.86 31.80
CA ARG A 33 10.69 22.20 30.46
C ARG A 33 9.86 21.48 29.38
N CYS A 34 9.68 20.17 29.50
CA CYS A 34 8.90 19.39 28.54
C CYS A 34 7.40 19.76 28.58
N GLN A 35 6.86 20.17 29.74
CA GLN A 35 5.50 20.70 29.83
C GLN A 35 5.34 22.01 29.05
N ALA A 36 6.32 22.92 29.17
CA ALA A 36 6.31 24.18 28.44
C ALA A 36 6.41 23.96 26.93
N GLU A 37 7.30 23.07 26.48
CA GLU A 37 7.42 22.70 25.06
C GLU A 37 6.11 22.08 24.53
N LEU A 38 5.49 21.15 25.26
CA LEU A 38 4.22 20.55 24.88
C LEU A 38 3.09 21.59 24.77
N ALA A 39 3.03 22.54 25.71
CA ALA A 39 2.07 23.64 25.66
C ALA A 39 2.30 24.56 24.45
N GLN A 40 3.57 24.78 24.07
CA GLN A 40 3.94 25.55 22.88
C GLN A 40 3.49 24.85 21.59
N TYR A 41 3.73 23.53 21.47
CA TYR A 41 3.24 22.75 20.34
C TYR A 41 1.71 22.79 20.21
N ARG A 42 0.98 22.62 21.33
CA ARG A 42 -0.49 22.76 21.33
C ARG A 42 -0.95 24.15 20.92
N ARG A 43 -0.24 25.21 21.33
CA ARG A 43 -0.54 26.56 20.88
C ARG A 43 -0.33 26.71 19.37
N LEU A 44 0.78 26.20 18.82
CA LEU A 44 1.05 26.23 17.40
C LEU A 44 -0.05 25.52 16.60
N LEU A 45 -0.42 24.30 16.99
CA LEU A 45 -1.48 23.55 16.31
C LEU A 45 -2.85 24.24 16.36
N ARG A 46 -3.18 24.90 17.48
CA ARG A 46 -4.41 25.70 17.57
C ARG A 46 -4.43 26.84 16.57
N VAL A 47 -3.31 27.53 16.37
CA VAL A 47 -3.19 28.61 15.37
C VAL A 47 -3.31 28.04 13.96
N LEU A 48 -2.61 26.95 13.65
CA LEU A 48 -2.72 26.28 12.35
C LEU A 48 -4.16 25.80 12.07
N HIS A 49 -4.86 25.32 13.09
CA HIS A 49 -6.27 24.94 12.98
C HIS A 49 -7.20 26.12 12.69
N GLN A 50 -6.88 27.33 13.16
CA GLN A 50 -7.64 28.53 12.83
C GLN A 50 -7.48 28.91 11.35
N LEU A 51 -6.28 28.72 10.80
CA LEU A 51 -6.00 28.99 9.39
C LEU A 51 -6.61 27.92 8.45
N ARG A 52 -6.96 26.73 8.96
CA ARG A 52 -7.53 25.64 8.16
C ARG A 52 -8.77 26.04 7.35
N THR A 53 -9.56 26.96 7.88
CA THR A 53 -10.79 27.42 7.22
C THR A 53 -10.59 28.68 6.38
N GLU A 54 -9.38 29.23 6.33
CA GLU A 54 -9.07 30.31 5.41
C GLU A 54 -8.97 29.74 3.99
N VAL A 55 -9.98 30.05 3.18
CA VAL A 55 -10.05 29.60 1.79
C VAL A 55 -9.20 30.52 0.94
N ILE A 56 -8.10 29.99 0.43
CA ILE A 56 -7.34 30.59 -0.67
C ILE A 56 -7.99 30.09 -1.96
N GLU A 57 -8.61 30.99 -2.71
CA GLU A 57 -9.19 30.63 -4.01
C GLU A 57 -8.08 30.08 -4.94
N PRO A 58 -8.21 28.83 -5.41
CA PRO A 58 -7.22 28.27 -6.33
C PRO A 58 -7.26 29.01 -7.66
N ALA A 59 -6.16 28.93 -8.41
CA ALA A 59 -6.13 29.45 -9.77
C ALA A 59 -7.30 28.85 -10.60
N PRO A 60 -8.01 29.66 -11.40
CA PRO A 60 -9.11 29.16 -12.20
C PRO A 60 -8.63 28.04 -13.11
N GLY A 61 -9.33 26.91 -13.12
CA GLY A 61 -8.98 25.73 -13.93
C GLY A 61 -8.07 24.72 -13.25
N LEU A 62 -7.43 25.02 -12.10
CA LEU A 62 -6.55 24.08 -11.41
C LEU A 62 -7.23 22.75 -11.05
N VAL A 63 -8.49 22.81 -10.61
CA VAL A 63 -9.28 21.60 -10.33
C VAL A 63 -9.47 20.76 -11.59
N THR A 64 -9.75 21.41 -12.72
CA THR A 64 -9.92 20.74 -14.01
C THR A 64 -8.62 20.09 -14.47
N GLU A 65 -7.48 20.77 -14.31
CA GLU A 65 -6.15 20.24 -14.62
C GLU A 65 -5.82 19.01 -13.76
N ILE A 66 -6.05 19.09 -12.44
CA ILE A 66 -5.84 17.95 -11.53
C ILE A 66 -6.72 16.76 -11.95
N LEU A 67 -7.99 16.99 -12.28
CA LEU A 67 -8.90 15.93 -12.71
C LEU A 67 -8.49 15.33 -14.06
N ALA A 68 -7.98 16.14 -14.99
CA ALA A 68 -7.45 15.66 -16.25
C ALA A 68 -6.23 14.73 -16.03
N GLU A 69 -5.27 15.16 -15.21
CA GLU A 69 -4.07 14.36 -14.88
C GLU A 69 -4.41 13.04 -14.17
N LEU A 70 -5.35 13.08 -13.22
CA LEU A 70 -5.85 11.87 -12.55
C LEU A 70 -6.60 10.95 -13.53
N GLY A 71 -7.38 11.52 -14.44
CA GLY A 71 -8.07 10.80 -15.51
C GLY A 71 -7.10 10.06 -16.41
N GLU A 72 -6.08 10.75 -16.92
CA GLU A 72 -5.05 10.13 -17.77
C GLU A 72 -4.26 9.04 -17.03
N ALA A 73 -3.91 9.26 -15.76
CA ALA A 73 -3.23 8.25 -14.95
C ALA A 73 -4.12 7.00 -14.74
N GLY A 74 -5.41 7.22 -14.49
CA GLY A 74 -6.42 6.16 -14.38
C GLY A 74 -6.60 5.38 -15.68
N GLU A 75 -6.70 6.07 -16.82
CA GLU A 75 -6.81 5.45 -18.15
C GLU A 75 -5.58 4.60 -18.49
N ARG A 76 -4.37 5.12 -18.24
CA ARG A 76 -3.13 4.36 -18.43
C ARG A 76 -3.10 3.09 -17.56
N GLY A 77 -3.58 3.17 -16.32
CA GLY A 77 -3.72 2.02 -15.42
C GLY A 77 -4.75 1.00 -15.90
N ALA A 78 -5.92 1.46 -16.36
CA ALA A 78 -6.99 0.63 -16.89
C ALA A 78 -6.58 -0.07 -18.20
N ILE A 79 -5.92 0.64 -19.12
CA ILE A 79 -5.38 0.04 -20.35
C ILE A 79 -4.35 -1.04 -20.00
N ARG A 80 -3.44 -0.77 -19.05
CA ARG A 80 -2.43 -1.74 -18.61
C ARG A 80 -3.06 -2.99 -17.98
N SER A 81 -4.11 -2.83 -17.17
CA SER A 81 -4.80 -3.96 -16.53
C SER A 81 -5.61 -4.80 -17.52
N LEU A 82 -6.23 -4.17 -18.53
CA LEU A 82 -6.88 -4.88 -19.62
C LEU A 82 -5.87 -5.68 -20.46
N LEU A 83 -4.71 -5.09 -20.77
CA LEU A 83 -3.65 -5.77 -21.51
C LEU A 83 -3.02 -6.93 -20.71
N SER A 84 -2.81 -6.76 -19.40
CA SER A 84 -2.29 -7.84 -18.55
C SER A 84 -3.32 -8.96 -18.36
N GLY A 85 -4.60 -8.63 -18.16
CA GLY A 85 -5.69 -9.60 -18.09
C GLY A 85 -5.81 -10.44 -19.35
N ARG A 86 -5.68 -9.82 -20.53
CA ARG A 86 -5.68 -10.55 -21.81
C ARG A 86 -4.45 -11.44 -21.98
N ARG A 87 -3.25 -10.99 -21.58
CA ARG A 87 -2.03 -11.84 -21.60
C ARG A 87 -2.15 -13.05 -20.67
N VAL A 88 -2.72 -12.88 -19.47
CA VAL A 88 -2.99 -13.98 -18.54
C VAL A 88 -4.01 -14.97 -19.14
N ALA A 89 -5.06 -14.47 -19.79
CA ALA A 89 -6.04 -15.31 -20.48
C ALA A 89 -5.42 -16.10 -21.66
N TYR A 90 -4.56 -15.48 -22.47
CA TYR A 90 -3.88 -16.15 -23.58
C TYR A 90 -2.87 -17.21 -23.10
N LEU A 91 -2.11 -16.93 -22.04
CA LEU A 91 -1.17 -17.89 -21.45
C LEU A 91 -1.90 -19.05 -20.75
N GLY A 92 -3.03 -18.77 -20.09
CA GLY A 92 -3.91 -19.82 -19.54
C GLY A 92 -4.52 -20.71 -20.63
N GLY A 93 -4.92 -20.13 -21.76
CA GLY A 93 -5.44 -20.89 -22.92
C GLY A 93 -4.41 -21.81 -23.56
N LEU A 94 -3.14 -21.40 -23.65
CA LEU A 94 -2.05 -22.25 -24.15
C LEU A 94 -1.70 -23.39 -23.20
N ALA A 95 -1.78 -23.19 -21.88
CA ALA A 95 -1.59 -24.27 -20.91
C ALA A 95 -2.68 -25.35 -21.02
N VAL A 96 -3.93 -24.97 -21.33
CA VAL A 96 -5.02 -25.93 -21.58
C VAL A 96 -4.84 -26.65 -22.92
N ALA A 97 -4.39 -25.96 -23.98
CA ALA A 97 -4.13 -26.58 -25.28
C ALA A 97 -2.95 -27.58 -25.25
N ALA A 98 -1.89 -27.29 -24.49
CA ALA A 98 -0.77 -28.22 -24.30
C ALA A 98 -1.15 -29.45 -23.43
N GLY A 99 -2.13 -29.31 -22.53
CA GLY A 99 -2.65 -30.41 -21.71
C GLY A 99 -3.42 -31.47 -22.51
N ALA A 100 -4.09 -31.09 -23.61
CA ALA A 100 -4.89 -32.03 -24.40
C ALA A 100 -4.04 -32.88 -25.39
N ALA A 101 -2.90 -32.36 -25.87
CA ALA A 101 -2.01 -33.13 -26.76
C ALA A 101 -0.98 -34.00 -26.01
N GLY A 102 -0.59 -33.62 -24.78
CA GLY A 102 0.36 -34.39 -23.96
C GLY A 102 -0.23 -35.62 -23.26
N ALA A 103 -1.51 -35.58 -22.87
CA ALA A 103 -2.13 -36.68 -22.13
C ALA A 103 -2.48 -37.89 -23.00
N ALA A 104 -2.89 -37.68 -24.26
CA ALA A 104 -3.23 -38.79 -25.16
C ALA A 104 -1.98 -39.60 -25.62
N GLY A 105 -0.86 -38.92 -25.87
CA GLY A 105 0.39 -39.57 -26.28
C GLY A 105 1.01 -40.43 -25.17
N ALA A 106 0.98 -39.95 -23.92
CA ALA A 106 1.53 -40.67 -22.77
C ALA A 106 0.74 -41.96 -22.44
N ILE A 107 -0.59 -41.93 -22.57
CA ILE A 107 -1.44 -43.10 -22.27
C ILE A 107 -1.29 -44.20 -23.35
N VAL A 108 -1.15 -43.83 -24.63
CA VAL A 108 -0.94 -44.80 -25.72
C VAL A 108 0.47 -45.44 -25.66
N LEU A 109 1.51 -44.66 -25.31
CA LEU A 109 2.86 -45.21 -25.13
C LEU A 109 2.96 -46.13 -23.89
N ALA A 110 2.30 -45.79 -22.79
CA ALA A 110 2.30 -46.60 -21.58
C ALA A 110 1.50 -47.92 -21.70
N THR A 111 0.47 -47.96 -22.55
CA THR A 111 -0.31 -49.19 -22.80
C THR A 111 0.39 -50.13 -23.78
N ARG A 112 1.12 -49.59 -24.76
CA ARG A 112 1.91 -50.39 -25.71
C ARG A 112 3.11 -51.08 -25.06
N SER A 113 3.81 -50.41 -24.14
CA SER A 113 4.96 -50.99 -23.43
C SER A 113 4.55 -52.15 -22.50
N ARG A 114 3.40 -52.02 -21.81
CA ARG A 114 2.86 -53.09 -20.96
C ARG A 114 2.41 -54.32 -21.75
N ARG A 115 1.97 -54.15 -23.01
CA ARG A 115 1.54 -55.27 -23.86
C ARG A 115 2.71 -56.04 -24.46
N SER A 116 3.80 -55.36 -24.84
CA SER A 116 5.04 -56.04 -25.26
C SER A 116 5.72 -56.80 -24.12
N ALA A 117 5.68 -56.30 -22.88
CA ALA A 117 6.25 -56.99 -21.73
C ALA A 117 5.50 -58.29 -21.36
N ARG A 118 4.20 -58.41 -21.66
CA ARG A 118 3.40 -59.63 -21.40
C ARG A 118 3.49 -60.70 -22.48
N LEU A 119 4.05 -60.38 -23.66
CA LEU A 119 4.28 -61.35 -24.73
C LEU A 119 5.70 -61.94 -24.70
N ALA A 120 6.55 -61.45 -23.80
CA ALA A 120 7.91 -61.91 -23.58
C ALA A 120 8.09 -62.72 -22.28
N SER A 121 6.98 -63.16 -21.65
CA SER A 121 6.95 -64.07 -20.50
C SER A 121 6.23 -65.36 -20.85
#